data_AF-N1QRL1-F1
#
_entry.id   AF-N1QRL1-F1
#
_cell.length_a   1.000
_cell.length_b   1.000
_cell.length_c   1.000
_cell.angle_alpha   90.00
_cell.angle_beta   90.00
_cell.angle_gamma   90.00
#
_symmetry.space_group_name_H-M   'P 1'
#
loop_
_entity.id
_entity.type
_entity.pdbx_description
1 polymer ?
#
loop_
_entity_poly.entity_id
_entity_poly.type
_entity_poly.pdbx_seq_one_letter_code
_entity_poly.pdbx_strand_id
1 'polypeptide(L)'
;MESFTNGNVRLLKHERSIVAEDDLDRRWQEATGEAVSEVIFLSKHTAVSNRPALTVHPIGVPHLREDETPPQGGRPGWAAVPDPRIGPWFRLMQKVAADQGLVPEFEITLEATHHGPLTSTPTMFVEPKQPDNPPL
;
A
#
# COMPACT_ATOMS: atom_id res chain seq x y z
N MET A 1 12.48 -0.08 -15.70
CA MET A 1 11.32 -0.57 -14.93
C MET A 1 10.55 -1.50 -15.85
N GLU A 2 10.35 -2.74 -15.43
CA GLU A 2 9.53 -3.68 -16.19
C GLU A 2 8.05 -3.31 -15.95
N SER A 3 7.23 -3.31 -17.01
CA SER A 3 5.81 -2.97 -16.89
C SER A 3 4.95 -3.84 -17.79
N PHE A 4 3.73 -4.14 -17.32
CA PHE A 4 2.74 -4.95 -18.01
C PHE A 4 1.44 -4.16 -18.15
N THR A 5 0.64 -4.49 -19.17
CA THR A 5 -0.59 -3.77 -19.49
C THR A 5 -1.79 -4.71 -19.59
N ASN A 6 -2.93 -4.26 -19.08
CA ASN A 6 -4.23 -4.88 -19.31
C ASN A 6 -5.32 -3.81 -19.37
N GLY A 7 -5.75 -3.44 -20.58
CA GLY A 7 -6.69 -2.33 -20.77
C GLY A 7 -6.12 -1.02 -20.21
N ASN A 8 -6.80 -0.45 -19.21
CA ASN A 8 -6.37 0.78 -18.53
C ASN A 8 -5.54 0.52 -17.26
N VAL A 9 -5.20 -0.74 -16.97
CA VAL A 9 -4.38 -1.10 -15.81
C VAL A 9 -2.93 -1.25 -16.27
N ARG A 10 -2.02 -0.71 -15.44
CA ARG A 10 -0.57 -0.85 -15.58
C ARG A 10 -0.04 -1.55 -14.34
N LEU A 11 0.70 -2.65 -14.54
CA LEU A 11 1.42 -3.31 -13.46
C LEU A 11 2.90 -2.95 -13.60
N LEU A 12 3.42 -2.21 -12.62
CA LEU A 12 4.80 -1.77 -12.59
C LEU A 12 5.58 -2.66 -11.64
N LYS A 13 6.63 -3.31 -12.14
CA LYS A 13 7.57 -4.06 -11.30
C LYS A 13 8.82 -3.21 -11.08
N HIS A 14 9.09 -2.93 -9.81
CA HIS A 14 10.27 -2.19 -9.37
C HIS A 14 11.15 -3.10 -8.49
N GLU A 15 12.45 -2.81 -8.48
CA GLU A 15 13.45 -3.59 -7.72
C GLU A 15 13.83 -2.90 -6.39
N ARG A 16 13.36 -1.67 -6.17
CA ARG A 16 13.60 -0.89 -4.96
C ARG A 16 12.49 -1.13 -3.93
N SER A 17 12.72 -0.71 -2.69
CA SER A 17 11.64 -0.70 -1.68
C SER A 17 10.51 0.25 -2.12
N ILE A 18 9.25 -0.17 -1.94
CA ILE A 18 8.08 0.61 -2.36
C ILE A 18 8.03 1.96 -1.65
N VAL A 19 8.44 2.01 -0.38
CA VAL A 19 8.45 3.26 0.40
C VAL A 19 9.46 4.29 -0.11
N ALA A 20 10.37 3.90 -1.01
CA ALA A 20 11.33 4.78 -1.68
C ALA A 20 10.88 5.22 -3.09
N GLU A 21 9.67 4.87 -3.51
CA GLU A 21 9.12 5.20 -4.82
C GLU A 21 8.32 6.51 -4.82
N ASP A 22 8.88 7.56 -4.22
CA ASP A 22 8.27 8.91 -4.24
C ASP A 22 7.95 9.35 -5.68
N ASP A 23 6.82 10.04 -5.82
CA ASP A 23 6.28 10.59 -7.06
C ASP A 23 6.13 9.56 -8.19
N LEU A 24 5.84 8.29 -7.87
CA LEU A 24 5.73 7.22 -8.89
C LEU A 24 4.69 7.53 -9.98
N ASP A 25 3.55 8.07 -9.57
CA ASP A 25 2.48 8.53 -10.46
C ASP A 25 2.96 9.61 -11.43
N ARG A 26 3.66 10.64 -10.91
CA ARG A 26 4.21 11.71 -11.74
C ARG A 26 5.28 11.18 -12.68
N ARG A 27 6.23 10.38 -12.17
CA ARG A 27 7.32 9.80 -12.97
C ARG A 27 6.78 8.90 -14.09
N TRP A 28 5.72 8.14 -13.83
CA TRP A 28 5.04 7.35 -14.86
C TRP A 28 4.44 8.25 -15.94
N GLN A 29 3.69 9.28 -15.56
CA GLN A 29 3.05 10.20 -16.50
C GLN A 29 4.09 10.98 -17.33
N GLU A 30 5.19 11.41 -16.72
CA GLU A 30 6.30 12.07 -17.43
C GLU A 30 6.97 11.15 -18.45
N ALA A 31 7.17 9.88 -18.10
CA ALA A 31 7.85 8.92 -18.96
C ALA A 31 6.97 8.38 -20.10
N THR A 32 5.66 8.31 -19.91
CA THR A 32 4.73 7.62 -20.83
C THR A 32 3.71 8.54 -21.49
N GLY A 33 3.47 9.72 -20.92
CA GLY A 33 2.35 10.59 -21.28
C GLY A 33 0.99 10.12 -20.77
N GLU A 34 0.93 8.99 -20.07
CA GLU A 34 -0.32 8.43 -19.56
C GLU A 34 -0.69 9.03 -18.20
N ALA A 35 -1.88 9.63 -18.09
CA ALA A 35 -2.38 10.14 -16.83
C ALA A 35 -2.70 9.00 -15.86
N VAL A 36 -2.30 9.16 -14.59
CA VAL A 36 -2.56 8.20 -13.53
C VAL A 36 -3.78 8.66 -12.73
N SER A 37 -4.80 7.82 -12.63
CA SER A 37 -6.02 8.12 -11.87
C SER A 37 -5.98 7.64 -10.42
N GLU A 38 -5.18 6.61 -10.13
CA GLU A 38 -4.97 6.03 -8.81
C GLU A 38 -3.69 5.17 -8.79
N VAL A 39 -3.17 4.93 -7.60
CA VAL A 39 -2.03 4.04 -7.38
C VAL A 39 -2.38 3.01 -6.31
N ILE A 40 -2.15 1.73 -6.60
CA ILE A 40 -2.34 0.64 -5.66
C ILE A 40 -1.00 -0.06 -5.48
N PHE A 41 -0.41 0.09 -4.30
CA PHE A 41 0.82 -0.57 -3.96
C PHE A 41 0.54 -1.97 -3.41
N LEU A 42 1.11 -2.99 -4.06
CA LEU A 42 1.11 -4.37 -3.59
C LEU A 42 2.47 -4.62 -2.92
N SER A 43 2.49 -4.61 -1.59
CA SER A 43 3.71 -4.59 -0.79
C SER A 43 3.68 -5.66 0.30
N LYS A 44 4.84 -6.10 0.77
CA LYS A 44 4.93 -6.95 1.96
C LYS A 44 5.28 -6.07 3.15
N HIS A 45 4.62 -6.32 4.28
CA HIS A 45 4.90 -5.62 5.52
C HIS A 45 5.15 -6.62 6.64
N THR A 46 6.21 -6.38 7.39
CA THR A 46 6.65 -7.22 8.50
C THR A 46 5.89 -6.79 9.75
N ALA A 47 5.13 -7.69 10.35
CA ALA A 47 4.23 -7.34 11.44
C ALA A 47 4.77 -7.84 12.78
N VAL A 48 4.79 -6.92 13.76
CA VAL A 48 5.02 -7.26 15.18
C VAL A 48 3.90 -8.17 15.73
N SER A 49 2.77 -8.31 15.01
CA SER A 49 1.67 -9.19 15.37
C SER A 49 2.00 -10.66 15.13
N ASN A 50 1.61 -11.52 16.06
CA ASN A 50 1.75 -12.98 15.95
C ASN A 50 0.70 -13.62 15.02
N ARG A 51 -0.20 -12.84 14.41
CA ARG A 51 -1.21 -13.35 13.46
C ARG A 51 -0.95 -12.83 12.05
N PRO A 52 -0.96 -13.71 11.04
CA PRO A 52 -0.87 -13.25 9.66
C PRO A 52 -2.14 -12.46 9.32
N ALA A 53 -1.99 -11.42 8.52
CA ALA A 53 -3.10 -10.56 8.13
C ALA A 53 -3.01 -10.18 6.65
N LEU A 54 -4.13 -9.79 6.07
CA LEU A 54 -4.20 -9.06 4.81
C LEU A 54 -4.81 -7.69 5.11
N THR A 55 -4.05 -6.64 4.82
CA THR A 55 -4.40 -5.28 5.22
C THR A 55 -4.58 -4.36 4.04
N VAL A 56 -5.40 -3.34 4.24
CA VAL A 56 -5.52 -2.19 3.33
C VAL A 56 -5.43 -0.93 4.16
N HIS A 57 -4.66 0.05 3.69
CA HIS A 57 -4.54 1.32 4.41
C HIS A 57 -4.16 2.49 3.51
N PRO A 58 -4.54 3.71 3.92
CA PRO A 58 -4.02 4.95 3.34
C PRO A 58 -2.54 5.15 3.68
N ILE A 59 -1.87 6.02 2.93
CA ILE A 59 -0.42 6.24 3.02
C ILE A 59 -0.11 7.65 3.52
N GLY A 60 1.02 7.82 4.22
CA GLY A 60 1.46 9.10 4.74
C GLY A 60 2.10 9.01 6.12
N VAL A 61 2.73 10.09 6.56
CA VAL A 61 3.29 10.23 7.91
C VAL A 61 2.75 11.48 8.61
N PRO A 62 1.42 11.58 8.78
CA PRO A 62 0.77 12.77 9.34
C PRO A 62 1.10 13.00 10.83
N HIS A 63 1.64 11.98 11.49
CA HIS A 63 1.96 12.02 12.92
C HIS A 63 3.33 12.64 13.23
N LEU A 64 4.20 12.80 12.23
CA LEU A 64 5.55 13.37 12.40
C LEU A 64 5.53 14.89 12.20
N ARG A 65 6.33 15.60 12.99
CA ARG A 65 6.59 17.04 12.86
C ARG A 65 7.52 17.32 11.68
N GLU A 66 7.44 18.53 11.12
CA GLU A 66 8.21 18.92 9.92
C GLU A 66 9.73 18.78 10.05
N ASP A 67 10.26 18.85 11.27
CA ASP A 67 11.69 18.71 11.58
C ASP A 67 12.15 17.25 11.82
N GLU A 68 11.22 16.30 11.81
CA GLU A 68 11.52 14.87 12.00
C GLU A 68 11.85 14.19 10.66
N THR A 69 12.57 13.07 10.70
CA THR A 69 12.86 12.26 9.50
C THR A 69 12.00 11.00 9.49
N PRO A 70 11.16 10.76 8.48
CA PRO A 70 10.35 9.55 8.41
C PRO A 70 11.22 8.30 8.27
N PRO A 71 11.04 7.28 9.13
CA PRO A 71 11.87 6.08 9.10
C PRO A 71 11.59 5.19 7.87
N GLN A 72 10.41 5.35 7.26
CA GLN A 72 9.90 4.49 6.18
C GLN A 72 9.41 5.33 4.99
N GLY A 73 10.20 6.34 4.58
CA GLY A 73 9.89 7.19 3.43
C GLY A 73 8.74 8.17 3.63
N GLY A 74 8.49 9.00 2.62
CA GLY A 74 7.49 10.07 2.67
C GLY A 74 8.02 11.40 3.23
N ARG A 75 7.10 12.34 3.50
CA ARG A 75 7.39 13.66 4.07
C ARG A 75 6.63 13.85 5.38
N PRO A 76 7.26 14.30 6.47
CA PRO A 76 6.57 14.55 7.74
C PRO A 76 5.37 15.48 7.58
N GLY A 77 4.32 15.25 8.38
CA GLY A 77 3.10 16.06 8.36
C GLY A 77 2.26 15.92 7.09
N TRP A 78 2.58 14.98 6.20
CA TRP A 78 1.88 14.77 4.94
C TRP A 78 1.13 13.43 4.91
N ALA A 79 0.00 13.41 4.22
CA ALA A 79 -0.71 12.19 3.85
C ALA A 79 -1.25 12.29 2.43
N ALA A 80 -1.35 11.14 1.74
CA ALA A 80 -1.96 11.07 0.42
C ALA A 80 -3.48 11.27 0.50
N VAL A 81 -4.08 11.59 -0.64
CA VAL A 81 -5.52 11.43 -0.80
C VAL A 81 -5.82 9.92 -0.72
N PRO A 82 -6.69 9.46 0.19
CA PRO A 82 -6.98 8.03 0.33
C PRO A 82 -7.73 7.52 -0.91
N ASP A 83 -7.37 6.33 -1.38
CA ASP A 83 -8.09 5.69 -2.48
C ASP A 83 -9.54 5.36 -2.06
N PRO A 84 -10.57 5.80 -2.82
CA PRO A 84 -11.97 5.50 -2.51
C PRO A 84 -12.31 4.00 -2.51
N ARG A 85 -11.43 3.15 -3.03
CA ARG A 85 -11.57 1.69 -3.06
C ARG A 85 -11.24 1.01 -1.74
N ILE A 86 -10.60 1.69 -0.78
CA ILE A 86 -10.23 1.10 0.52
C ILE A 86 -11.43 0.38 1.15
N GLY A 87 -12.58 1.04 1.25
CA GLY A 87 -13.79 0.45 1.84
C GLY A 87 -14.37 -0.73 1.05
N PRO A 88 -14.65 -0.56 -0.27
CA PRO A 88 -15.10 -1.66 -1.13
C PRO A 88 -14.15 -2.87 -1.14
N TRP A 89 -12.84 -2.65 -1.22
CA TRP A 89 -11.84 -3.71 -1.27
C TRP A 89 -11.71 -4.42 0.07
N PHE A 90 -11.74 -3.69 1.19
CA PHE A 90 -11.78 -4.30 2.52
C PHE A 90 -12.92 -5.31 2.65
N ARG A 91 -14.15 -4.93 2.27
CA ARG A 91 -15.32 -5.84 2.28
C ARG A 91 -15.17 -7.00 1.31
N LEU A 92 -14.61 -6.77 0.12
CA LEU A 92 -14.36 -7.82 -0.86
C LEU A 92 -13.35 -8.84 -0.32
N MET A 93 -12.25 -8.38 0.27
CA MET A 93 -11.24 -9.24 0.88
C MET A 93 -11.81 -10.05 2.04
N GLN A 94 -12.65 -9.45 2.90
CA GLN A 94 -13.34 -10.17 3.97
C GLN A 94 -14.20 -11.31 3.41
N LYS A 95 -14.99 -11.02 2.38
CA LYS A 95 -15.82 -12.03 1.71
C LYS A 95 -14.96 -13.14 1.11
N VAL A 96 -13.93 -12.80 0.34
CA VAL A 96 -13.04 -13.78 -0.28
C VAL A 96 -12.33 -14.63 0.77
N ALA A 97 -11.85 -14.02 1.86
CA ALA A 97 -11.20 -14.75 2.95
C ALA A 97 -12.15 -15.75 3.62
N ALA A 98 -13.40 -15.37 3.85
CA ALA A 98 -14.42 -16.28 4.37
C ALA A 98 -14.75 -17.40 3.38
N ASP A 99 -14.98 -17.08 2.10
CA ASP A 99 -15.33 -18.03 1.05
C ASP A 99 -14.20 -19.04 0.79
N GLN A 100 -12.94 -18.65 1.03
CA GLN A 100 -11.74 -19.49 0.90
C GLN A 100 -11.34 -20.21 2.19
N GLY A 101 -12.08 -20.01 3.29
CA GLY A 101 -11.77 -20.64 4.58
C GLY A 101 -10.45 -20.18 5.21
N LEU A 102 -10.05 -18.93 4.96
CA LEU A 102 -8.83 -18.32 5.52
C LEU A 102 -9.05 -17.73 6.92
N VAL A 103 -10.30 -17.59 7.36
CA VAL A 103 -10.67 -17.03 8.66
C VAL A 103 -11.03 -18.20 9.60
N PRO A 104 -10.49 -18.25 10.85
CA PRO A 104 -9.84 -17.16 11.59
C PRO A 104 -8.30 -17.10 11.51
N GLU A 105 -7.67 -17.94 10.70
CA GLU A 105 -6.20 -18.05 10.62
C GLU A 105 -5.54 -16.76 10.13
N PHE A 106 -6.16 -16.08 9.16
CA PHE A 106 -5.76 -14.79 8.63
C PHE A 106 -6.73 -13.70 9.06
N GLU A 107 -6.18 -12.60 9.57
CA GLU A 107 -6.96 -11.41 9.88
C GLU A 107 -7.11 -10.53 8.65
N ILE A 108 -8.33 -10.07 8.35
CA ILE A 108 -8.57 -9.03 7.34
C ILE A 108 -8.85 -7.72 8.08
N THR A 109 -7.93 -6.76 8.00
CA THR A 109 -8.00 -5.54 8.82
C THR A 109 -7.55 -4.28 8.08
N LEU A 110 -7.89 -3.14 8.66
CA LEU A 110 -7.39 -1.83 8.22
C LEU A 110 -6.19 -1.44 9.06
N GLU A 111 -5.31 -0.60 8.50
CA GLU A 111 -4.24 0.01 9.28
C GLU A 111 -4.33 1.52 9.31
N ALA A 112 -3.64 2.10 10.28
CA ALA A 112 -3.46 3.53 10.37
C ALA A 112 -2.70 4.06 9.15
N THR A 113 -2.90 5.34 8.83
CA THR A 113 -2.05 6.05 7.88
C THR A 113 -0.61 6.09 8.38
N HIS A 114 0.28 5.37 7.71
CA HIS A 114 1.69 5.33 8.05
C HIS A 114 2.55 5.14 6.80
N HIS A 115 3.82 5.56 6.94
CA HIS A 115 4.90 5.50 5.95
C HIS A 115 4.63 6.14 4.57
N GLY A 116 5.69 6.29 3.78
CA GLY A 116 5.62 6.72 2.39
C GLY A 116 5.21 5.60 1.44
N PRO A 117 5.33 5.81 0.12
CA PRO A 117 6.00 6.95 -0.54
C PRO A 117 5.12 8.21 -0.64
N LEU A 118 5.68 9.29 -1.18
CA LEU A 118 4.91 10.45 -1.65
C LEU A 118 4.20 10.14 -2.97
N THR A 119 2.93 10.55 -3.08
CA THR A 119 2.14 10.49 -4.30
C THR A 119 1.28 11.76 -4.44
N SER A 120 0.82 12.05 -5.65
CA SER A 120 -0.09 13.18 -5.93
C SER A 120 -1.52 12.73 -6.28
N THR A 121 -1.72 11.42 -6.44
CA THR A 121 -2.95 10.79 -6.90
C THR A 121 -3.55 9.91 -5.79
N PRO A 122 -4.88 9.65 -5.75
CA PRO A 122 -5.47 8.72 -4.78
C PRO A 122 -4.70 7.41 -4.67
N THR A 123 -4.31 7.04 -3.45
CA THR A 123 -3.39 5.93 -3.23
C THR A 123 -3.79 5.07 -2.02
N MET A 124 -3.53 3.77 -2.12
CA MET A 124 -3.60 2.84 -1.00
C MET A 124 -2.51 1.76 -1.09
N PHE A 125 -2.22 1.15 0.05
CA PHE A 125 -1.50 -0.12 0.13
C PHE A 125 -2.48 -1.28 0.29
N VAL A 126 -2.10 -2.43 -0.28
CA VAL A 126 -2.68 -3.75 0.01
C VAL A 126 -1.52 -4.68 0.38
N GLU A 127 -1.48 -5.15 1.62
CA GLU A 127 -0.31 -5.85 2.15
C GLU A 127 -0.65 -7.16 2.86
N PRO A 128 -0.04 -8.29 2.48
CA PRO A 128 0.08 -9.42 3.38
C PRO A 128 1.08 -9.09 4.51
N LYS A 129 0.63 -9.33 5.73
CA LYS A 129 1.42 -9.28 6.96
C LYS A 129 1.72 -10.69 7.43
N GLN A 130 2.98 -10.96 7.70
CA GLN A 130 3.44 -12.19 8.31
C GLN A 130 4.04 -11.90 9.69
N PRO A 131 3.87 -12.81 10.66
CA PRO A 131 4.55 -12.71 11.94
C PRO A 131 6.07 -12.70 11.74
N ASP A 132 6.76 -11.85 12.49
CA ASP A 132 8.23 -11.79 12.50
C ASP A 132 8.88 -13.14 12.90
N ASN A 133 8.15 -13.97 13.63
CA ASN A 133 8.57 -15.30 14.06
C ASN A 133 7.41 -16.31 13.95
N PRO A 134 7.16 -16.90 12.77
CA PRO A 134 6.10 -17.88 12.61
C PRO A 134 6.41 -19.13 13.47
N PRO A 135 5.40 -19.74 14.12
CA PRO A 135 5.62 -21.02 14.80
C PRO A 135 6.10 -22.07 13.78
N LEU A 136 7.12 -22.84 14.17
CA LEU A 136 7.70 -23.95 13.40
C LEU A 136 6.66 -25.03 13.06
#